data_AF-D3FD84-F1
#
_entry.id   AF-D3FD84-F1
#
_cell.length_a   1.000
_cell.length_b   1.000
_cell.length_c   1.000
_cell.angle_alpha   90.00
_cell.angle_beta   90.00
_cell.angle_gamma   90.00
#
_symmetry.space_group_name_H-M   'P 1'
#
loop_
_entity.id
_entity.type
_entity.pdbx_description
1 polymer ?
#
loop_
_entity_poly.entity_id
_entity_poly.type
_entity_poly.pdbx_seq_one_letter_code
_entity_poly.pdbx_strand_id
1 'polypeptide(L)'
;MARSNSNTSQGPFGQPNRVRLVNQFLGLRTIDPANAWKDVYRLLLWIDTRTGIAHCYESDKSQPGKPWYPRSLEFHEWVSDQLGIAPMDLKDHVDWMFRQVVGAVTEAEADEMIANALGVQESLFAGNRKKMPVPGDDPRLREIVEPLMSLSPSERLDEDGINSVLRKVYAHMSSENKRANLLGRGFEDVLDGVIRRLPAPPEHHGAQTVLETIPGFRPTRDGDKVEKVDLWVGDGERRRIMISAKWSVRADREKQMATDFQTYNQMNDWRDPFEYVWITNEFDPARLVTNATNTQNNSLLFDKVVHICPAALGVVHRFGDGARLGRNPARLQELLAEQRIIGLDAFLRDISSGG
;
A
#
# COMPACT_ATOMS: atom_id res chain seq x y z
N MET A 1 -20.94 18.77 22.54
CA MET A 1 -19.98 19.20 21.52
C MET A 1 -19.09 18.00 21.17
N ALA A 2 -19.49 17.25 20.15
CA ALA A 2 -18.74 16.11 19.65
C ALA A 2 -17.54 16.62 18.84
N ARG A 3 -16.34 16.11 19.16
CA ARG A 3 -15.14 16.38 18.37
C ARG A 3 -15.29 15.68 17.02
N SER A 4 -15.55 16.46 15.98
CA SER A 4 -15.36 16.06 14.59
C SER A 4 -13.93 15.54 14.42
N ASN A 5 -13.77 14.25 14.14
CA ASN A 5 -12.50 13.65 13.72
C ASN A 5 -12.28 13.85 12.20
N SER A 6 -12.49 15.07 11.70
CA SER A 6 -12.07 15.47 10.35
C SER A 6 -10.62 15.96 10.37
N ASN A 7 -9.69 15.14 10.84
CA ASN A 7 -8.26 15.38 10.57
C ASN A 7 -7.89 14.58 9.32
N THR A 8 -8.25 15.12 8.15
CA THR A 8 -7.45 14.95 6.94
C THR A 8 -6.06 15.49 7.27
N SER A 9 -5.20 14.62 7.80
CA SER A 9 -3.91 15.04 8.35
C SER A 9 -3.12 15.77 7.26
N GLN A 10 -2.81 17.05 7.50
CA GLN A 10 -1.99 17.88 6.62
C GLN A 10 -0.50 17.45 6.60
N GLY A 11 -0.21 16.25 7.10
CA GLY A 11 1.15 15.72 7.17
C GLY A 11 1.66 15.22 5.82
N PRO A 12 2.95 14.91 5.74
CA PRO A 12 3.61 14.47 4.51
C PRO A 12 3.07 13.13 3.95
N PHE A 13 2.43 12.31 4.79
CA PHE A 13 1.72 11.08 4.37
C PHE A 13 0.21 11.28 4.19
N GLY A 14 -0.28 12.50 4.34
CA GLY A 14 -1.69 12.89 4.23
C GLY A 14 -2.23 12.79 2.80
N GLN A 15 -3.55 12.64 2.68
CA GLN A 15 -4.22 12.47 1.37
C GLN A 15 -3.89 13.58 0.37
N PRO A 16 -3.90 14.89 0.73
CA PRO A 16 -3.56 15.94 -0.23
C PRO A 16 -2.18 15.76 -0.85
N ASN A 17 -1.18 15.37 -0.04
CA ASN A 17 0.17 15.13 -0.55
C ASN A 17 0.25 13.85 -1.38
N ARG A 18 -0.43 12.77 -0.99
CA ARG A 18 -0.47 11.53 -1.78
C ARG A 18 -1.06 11.78 -3.17
N VAL A 19 -2.21 12.45 -3.25
CA VAL A 19 -2.85 12.81 -4.53
C VAL A 19 -1.95 13.71 -5.36
N ARG A 20 -1.28 14.70 -4.74
CA ARG A 20 -0.29 15.55 -5.43
C ARG A 20 0.84 14.72 -6.05
N LEU A 21 1.40 13.78 -5.28
CA LEU A 21 2.48 12.89 -5.75
C LEU A 21 2.01 11.97 -6.88
N VAL A 22 0.84 11.36 -6.76
CA VAL A 22 0.23 10.56 -7.83
C VAL A 22 0.09 11.38 -9.11
N ASN A 23 -0.44 12.60 -9.00
CA ASN A 23 -0.59 13.50 -10.14
C ASN A 23 0.75 13.94 -10.73
N GLN A 24 1.78 14.15 -9.90
CA GLN A 24 3.13 14.49 -10.34
C GLN A 24 3.76 13.34 -11.14
N PHE A 25 3.62 12.09 -10.68
CA PHE A 25 4.19 10.93 -11.35
C PHE A 25 3.46 10.56 -12.64
N LEU A 26 2.12 10.51 -12.59
CA LEU A 26 1.32 10.15 -13.76
C LEU A 26 1.26 11.31 -14.76
N GLY A 27 1.37 12.55 -14.31
CA GLY A 27 1.26 13.74 -15.14
C GLY A 27 -0.12 13.84 -15.80
N LEU A 28 -0.12 14.28 -17.07
CA LEU A 28 -1.30 14.40 -17.92
C LEU A 28 -1.43 13.26 -18.95
N ARG A 29 -0.59 12.22 -18.86
CA ARG A 29 -0.61 11.15 -19.86
C ARG A 29 -1.86 10.29 -19.70
N THR A 30 -2.43 9.90 -20.84
CA THR A 30 -3.41 8.82 -20.89
C THR A 30 -2.74 7.50 -20.52
N ILE A 31 -3.34 6.75 -19.60
CA ILE A 31 -2.84 5.47 -19.13
C ILE A 31 -3.40 4.36 -20.02
N ASP A 32 -2.51 3.57 -20.59
CA ASP A 32 -2.87 2.32 -21.27
C ASP A 32 -3.21 1.25 -20.22
N PRO A 33 -4.46 0.72 -20.19
CA PRO A 33 -4.85 -0.37 -19.31
C PRO A 33 -3.88 -1.55 -19.30
N ALA A 34 -3.30 -1.90 -20.45
CA ALA A 34 -2.39 -3.04 -20.58
C ALA A 34 -1.11 -2.90 -19.74
N ASN A 35 -0.70 -1.65 -19.50
CA ASN A 35 0.57 -1.32 -18.85
C ASN A 35 0.38 -0.61 -17.50
N ALA A 36 -0.86 -0.32 -17.09
CA ALA A 36 -1.17 0.42 -15.86
C ALA A 36 -0.55 -0.22 -14.59
N TRP A 37 -0.45 -1.54 -14.55
CA TRP A 37 0.18 -2.26 -13.43
C TRP A 37 1.65 -1.86 -13.21
N LYS A 38 2.38 -1.49 -14.28
CA LYS A 38 3.77 -1.03 -14.19
C LYS A 38 3.85 0.28 -13.43
N ASP A 39 2.87 1.17 -13.64
CA ASP A 39 2.80 2.45 -12.93
C ASP A 39 2.45 2.24 -11.46
N VAL A 40 1.53 1.33 -11.15
CA VAL A 40 1.21 0.93 -9.77
C VAL A 40 2.47 0.39 -9.07
N TYR A 41 3.24 -0.47 -9.71
CA TYR A 41 4.48 -1.01 -9.14
C TYR A 41 5.55 0.08 -8.97
N ARG A 42 5.76 0.96 -9.95
CA ARG A 42 6.71 2.08 -9.80
C ARG A 42 6.35 3.00 -8.63
N LEU A 43 5.05 3.21 -8.38
CA LEU A 43 4.57 4.07 -7.31
C LEU A 43 4.69 3.42 -5.92
N LEU A 44 4.42 2.11 -5.80
CA LEU A 44 4.14 1.46 -4.51
C LEU A 44 4.90 0.16 -4.23
N LEU A 45 5.39 -0.56 -5.23
CA LEU A 45 6.21 -1.75 -4.97
C LEU A 45 7.49 -1.30 -4.27
N TRP A 46 7.90 -2.00 -3.22
CA TRP A 46 9.11 -1.65 -2.49
C TRP A 46 10.12 -2.79 -2.46
N ILE A 47 11.35 -2.41 -2.15
CA ILE A 47 12.43 -3.35 -1.89
C ILE A 47 12.45 -3.65 -0.39
N ASP A 48 12.42 -4.92 -0.04
CA ASP A 48 12.58 -5.36 1.33
C ASP A 48 13.99 -5.02 1.81
N THR A 49 14.09 -4.18 2.83
CA THR A 49 15.36 -3.64 3.33
C THR A 49 16.30 -4.69 3.91
N ARG A 50 15.78 -5.88 4.27
CA ARG A 50 16.59 -6.98 4.83
C ARG A 50 17.23 -7.83 3.75
N THR A 51 16.57 -7.97 2.60
CA THR A 51 17.00 -8.88 1.54
C THR A 51 17.46 -8.16 0.28
N GLY A 52 17.14 -6.87 0.12
CA GLY A 52 17.49 -6.08 -1.06
C GLY A 52 16.69 -6.44 -2.32
N ILE A 53 15.63 -7.23 -2.19
CA ILE A 53 14.81 -7.70 -3.33
C ILE A 53 13.37 -7.18 -3.25
N ALA A 54 12.66 -7.25 -4.36
CA ALA A 54 11.28 -6.77 -4.47
C ALA A 54 10.37 -7.54 -3.51
N HIS A 55 9.55 -6.81 -2.75
CA HIS A 55 8.67 -7.42 -1.78
C HIS A 55 7.43 -8.03 -2.45
N CYS A 56 7.26 -9.35 -2.31
CA CYS A 56 6.05 -10.06 -2.73
C CYS A 56 5.38 -10.85 -1.58
N TYR A 57 6.03 -11.02 -0.44
CA TYR A 57 5.48 -11.75 0.70
C TYR A 57 6.16 -11.36 2.01
N GLU A 58 5.55 -11.72 3.14
CA GLU A 58 6.00 -11.41 4.51
C GLU A 58 7.52 -11.51 4.67
N SER A 59 8.15 -10.40 5.08
CA SER A 59 9.60 -10.24 5.10
C SER A 59 10.32 -11.37 5.84
N ASP A 60 9.80 -11.82 6.99
CA ASP A 60 10.40 -12.90 7.79
C ASP A 60 10.34 -14.27 7.10
N LYS A 61 9.40 -14.46 6.17
CA LYS A 61 9.25 -15.67 5.36
C LYS A 61 10.09 -15.63 4.09
N SER A 62 10.46 -14.44 3.64
CA SER A 62 11.22 -14.19 2.41
C SER A 62 12.72 -14.03 2.64
N GLN A 63 13.26 -14.41 3.80
CA GLN A 63 14.70 -14.33 4.09
C GLN A 63 15.49 -15.51 3.49
N PRO A 64 16.81 -15.36 3.21
CA PRO A 64 17.66 -16.45 2.77
C PRO A 64 17.49 -17.73 3.59
N GLY A 65 17.37 -18.88 2.91
CA GLY A 65 17.11 -20.18 3.52
C GLY A 65 15.64 -20.46 3.88
N LYS A 66 14.72 -19.52 3.65
CA LYS A 66 13.28 -19.73 3.79
C LYS A 66 12.62 -20.11 2.46
N PRO A 67 11.47 -20.81 2.47
CA PRO A 67 10.81 -21.28 1.25
C PRO A 67 10.39 -20.18 0.26
N TRP A 68 10.11 -18.97 0.74
CA TRP A 68 9.67 -17.87 -0.12
C TRP A 68 10.82 -17.08 -0.75
N TYR A 69 12.04 -17.18 -0.23
CA TYR A 69 13.18 -16.41 -0.77
C TYR A 69 13.48 -16.70 -2.25
N PRO A 70 13.54 -17.96 -2.71
CA PRO A 70 13.71 -18.24 -4.15
C PRO A 70 12.60 -17.63 -5.01
N ARG A 71 11.36 -17.62 -4.51
CA ARG A 71 10.23 -17.04 -5.23
C ARG A 71 10.31 -15.52 -5.30
N SER A 72 10.76 -14.88 -4.23
CA SER A 72 11.03 -13.44 -4.20
C SER A 72 12.16 -13.05 -5.16
N LEU A 73 13.18 -13.91 -5.32
CA LEU A 73 14.23 -13.71 -6.33
C LEU A 73 13.68 -13.79 -7.75
N GLU A 74 12.90 -14.84 -8.06
CA GLU A 74 12.25 -15.00 -9.37
C GLU A 74 11.33 -13.80 -9.68
N PHE A 75 10.55 -13.35 -8.70
CA PHE A 75 9.73 -12.15 -8.85
C PHE A 75 10.57 -10.89 -9.09
N HIS A 76 11.66 -10.71 -8.35
CA HIS A 76 12.53 -9.56 -8.47
C HIS A 76 13.22 -9.49 -9.85
N GLU A 77 13.74 -10.62 -10.34
CA GLU A 77 14.27 -10.73 -11.70
C GLU A 77 13.20 -10.41 -12.73
N TRP A 78 12.05 -11.09 -12.65
CA TRP A 78 10.96 -10.90 -13.60
C TRP A 78 10.44 -9.47 -13.65
N VAL A 79 10.21 -8.83 -12.50
CA VAL A 79 9.68 -7.46 -12.47
C VAL A 79 10.70 -6.45 -13.01
N SER A 80 11.99 -6.71 -12.80
CA SER A 80 13.09 -5.91 -13.36
C SER A 80 13.06 -5.97 -14.88
N ASP A 81 12.96 -7.18 -15.45
CA ASP A 81 12.84 -7.39 -16.89
C ASP A 81 11.60 -6.70 -17.48
N GLN A 82 10.44 -6.87 -16.85
CA GLN A 82 9.19 -6.27 -17.34
C GLN A 82 9.19 -4.75 -17.32
N LEU A 83 9.93 -4.14 -16.39
CA LEU A 83 10.09 -2.71 -16.29
C LEU A 83 11.28 -2.18 -17.12
N GLY A 84 12.11 -3.06 -17.68
CA GLY A 84 13.30 -2.72 -18.45
C GLY A 84 14.41 -2.11 -17.59
N ILE A 85 14.57 -2.59 -16.36
CA ILE A 85 15.51 -2.06 -15.36
C ILE A 85 16.43 -3.20 -14.94
N ALA A 86 17.72 -2.92 -14.73
CA ALA A 86 18.63 -3.93 -14.19
C ALA A 86 18.20 -4.30 -12.74
N PRO A 87 18.26 -5.57 -12.33
CA PRO A 87 17.84 -5.98 -10.98
C PRO A 87 18.45 -5.14 -9.84
N MET A 88 19.73 -4.80 -9.96
CA MET A 88 20.45 -3.97 -8.97
C MET A 88 19.92 -2.52 -8.85
N ASP A 89 19.32 -2.00 -9.92
CA ASP A 89 18.83 -0.64 -10.01
C ASP A 89 17.35 -0.54 -9.65
N LEU A 90 16.61 -1.66 -9.56
CA LEU A 90 15.16 -1.67 -9.35
C LEU A 90 14.72 -0.79 -8.17
N LYS A 91 15.47 -0.80 -7.08
CA LYS A 91 15.24 0.02 -5.88
C LYS A 91 15.09 1.52 -6.15
N ASP A 92 15.68 2.00 -7.23
CA ASP A 92 15.69 3.41 -7.60
C ASP A 92 14.51 3.82 -8.49
N HIS A 93 13.78 2.83 -8.98
CA HIS A 93 12.70 2.99 -9.95
C HIS A 93 11.32 2.55 -9.42
N VAL A 94 11.28 1.91 -8.26
CA VAL A 94 10.05 1.56 -7.55
C VAL A 94 9.92 2.40 -6.28
N ASP A 95 8.82 2.23 -5.56
CA ASP A 95 8.57 2.91 -4.29
C ASP A 95 8.62 4.44 -4.38
N TRP A 96 8.31 4.97 -5.57
CA TRP A 96 8.56 6.37 -5.89
C TRP A 96 7.85 7.31 -4.91
N MET A 97 6.58 7.02 -4.56
CA MET A 97 5.83 7.88 -3.64
C MET A 97 6.48 7.96 -2.27
N PHE A 98 6.92 6.83 -1.71
CA PHE A 98 7.56 6.82 -0.40
C PHE A 98 8.90 7.55 -0.43
N ARG A 99 9.72 7.30 -1.45
CA ARG A 99 11.00 8.02 -1.66
C ARG A 99 10.81 9.53 -1.73
N GLN A 100 9.79 10.02 -2.43
CA GLN A 100 9.47 11.45 -2.48
C GLN A 100 9.06 12.00 -1.11
N VAL A 101 8.26 11.23 -0.35
CA VAL A 101 7.84 11.66 0.99
C VAL A 101 9.03 11.68 1.95
N VAL A 102 9.80 10.59 2.03
CA VAL A 102 10.94 10.46 2.95
C VAL A 102 12.03 11.47 2.63
N GLY A 103 12.38 11.67 1.36
CA GLY A 103 13.37 12.68 0.96
C GLY A 103 13.02 14.10 1.41
N ALA A 104 11.73 14.45 1.44
CA ALA A 104 11.25 15.75 1.92
C ALA A 104 11.14 15.83 3.46
N VAL A 105 11.07 14.67 4.13
CA VAL A 105 10.70 14.54 5.54
C VAL A 105 11.89 14.35 6.47
N THR A 106 12.92 13.60 6.06
CA THR A 106 13.96 13.11 6.98
C THR A 106 14.79 14.20 7.65
N GLU A 107 14.94 15.36 7.02
CA GLU A 107 15.69 16.47 7.60
C GLU A 107 14.77 17.33 8.49
N ALA A 108 13.61 17.73 7.97
CA ALA A 108 12.68 18.60 8.70
C ALA A 108 12.01 17.93 9.91
N GLU A 109 11.56 16.67 9.79
CA GLU A 109 10.92 15.96 10.92
C GLU A 109 11.93 15.60 12.01
N ALA A 110 13.19 15.31 11.66
CA ALA A 110 14.22 15.04 12.66
C ALA A 110 14.45 16.28 13.54
N ASP A 111 14.64 17.45 12.90
CA ASP A 111 14.85 18.71 13.59
C ASP A 111 13.63 19.14 14.42
N GLU A 112 12.41 18.98 13.88
CA GLU A 112 11.17 19.32 14.58
C GLU A 112 10.89 18.38 15.77
N MET A 113 11.10 17.08 15.62
CA MET A 113 10.92 16.12 16.74
C MET A 113 11.86 16.43 17.90
N ILE A 114 13.09 16.82 17.60
CA ILE A 114 14.08 17.18 18.62
C ILE A 114 13.70 18.50 19.28
N ALA A 115 13.35 19.53 18.50
CA ALA A 115 12.94 20.82 19.04
C ALA A 115 11.72 20.68 19.97
N ASN A 116 10.71 19.89 19.56
CA ASN A 116 9.54 19.61 20.37
C ASN A 116 9.87 18.79 21.61
N ALA A 117 10.68 17.74 21.50
CA ALA A 117 11.05 16.91 22.64
C ALA A 117 11.90 17.69 23.65
N LEU A 118 12.84 18.52 23.18
CA LEU A 118 13.63 19.42 24.02
C LEU A 118 12.75 20.46 24.69
N GLY A 119 11.82 21.11 23.98
CA GLY A 119 10.89 22.08 24.56
C GLY A 119 9.95 21.46 25.61
N VAL A 120 9.47 20.24 25.38
CA VAL A 120 8.67 19.48 26.37
C VAL A 120 9.52 19.10 27.58
N GLN A 121 10.76 18.65 27.36
CA GLN A 121 11.66 18.28 28.45
C GLN A 121 12.08 19.50 29.28
N GLU A 122 12.40 20.62 28.64
CA GLU A 122 12.71 21.89 29.31
C GLU A 122 11.52 22.41 30.12
N SER A 123 10.30 22.35 29.57
CA SER A 123 9.09 22.79 30.28
C SER A 123 8.69 21.88 31.44
N LEU A 124 8.85 20.56 31.31
CA LEU A 124 8.51 19.58 32.37
C LEU A 124 9.56 19.49 33.48
N PHE A 125 10.83 19.80 33.19
CA PHE A 125 11.95 19.64 34.13
C PHE A 125 12.68 20.95 34.47
N ALA A 126 12.08 22.10 34.19
CA ALA A 126 12.59 23.41 34.59
C ALA A 126 12.95 23.41 36.10
N GLY A 127 14.26 23.47 36.41
CA GLY A 127 14.79 23.53 37.77
C GLY A 127 15.40 22.23 38.32
N ASN A 128 15.26 21.08 37.64
CA ASN A 128 15.82 19.81 38.11
C ASN A 128 17.15 19.51 37.38
N ARG A 129 18.29 19.73 38.05
CA ARG A 129 19.66 19.63 37.47
C ARG A 129 20.19 18.20 37.21
N LYS A 130 19.34 17.19 37.08
CA LYS A 130 19.83 15.86 36.67
C LYS A 130 20.03 15.87 35.16
N LYS A 131 21.21 15.39 34.70
CA LYS A 131 21.46 15.13 33.28
C LYS A 131 20.44 14.08 32.82
N MET A 132 19.38 14.54 32.16
CA MET A 132 18.44 13.66 31.48
C MET A 132 19.04 13.26 30.12
N PRO A 133 18.73 12.05 29.61
CA PRO A 133 19.10 11.67 28.25
C PRO A 133 18.56 12.69 27.25
N VAL A 134 19.31 12.92 26.18
CA VAL A 134 18.86 13.77 25.07
C VAL A 134 17.86 12.96 24.24
N PRO A 135 16.74 13.56 23.79
CA PRO A 135 15.83 12.88 22.87
C PRO A 135 16.58 12.37 21.62
N GLY A 136 16.47 11.07 21.35
CA GLY A 136 17.21 10.40 20.27
C GLY A 136 18.57 9.82 20.68
N ASP A 137 18.99 9.98 21.93
CA ASP A 137 20.16 9.29 22.48
C ASP A 137 19.80 7.83 22.78
N ASP A 138 20.27 6.92 21.92
CA ASP A 138 20.13 5.47 22.09
C ASP A 138 21.53 4.85 22.26
N PRO A 139 21.91 4.51 23.51
CA PRO A 139 23.22 3.92 23.80
C PRO A 139 23.50 2.64 23.02
N ARG A 140 22.48 1.81 22.75
CA ARG A 140 22.67 0.56 21.99
C ARG A 140 22.90 0.83 20.52
N LEU A 141 22.17 1.79 19.94
CA LEU A 141 22.40 2.18 18.55
C LEU A 141 23.78 2.82 18.39
N ARG A 142 24.22 3.62 19.36
CA ARG A 142 25.58 4.18 19.42
C ARG A 142 26.64 3.08 19.43
N GLU A 143 26.50 2.09 20.31
CA GLU A 143 27.40 0.92 20.38
C GLU A 143 27.49 0.14 19.05
N ILE A 144 26.45 0.16 18.21
CA ILE A 144 26.44 -0.48 16.89
C ILE A 144 27.08 0.42 15.83
N VAL A 145 26.72 1.70 15.79
CA VAL A 145 27.09 2.61 14.71
C VAL A 145 28.52 3.10 14.84
N GLU A 146 28.93 3.52 16.05
CA GLU A 146 30.23 4.17 16.26
C GLU A 146 31.42 3.29 15.84
N PRO A 147 31.46 1.97 16.13
CA PRO A 147 32.55 1.12 15.67
C PRO A 147 32.60 0.94 14.14
N LEU A 148 31.46 1.02 13.45
CA LEU A 148 31.37 0.81 12.00
C LEU A 148 31.89 2.00 11.19
N MET A 149 31.97 3.18 11.80
CA MET A 149 32.39 4.39 11.08
C MET A 149 33.88 4.36 10.68
N SER A 150 34.70 3.48 11.29
CA SER A 150 36.11 3.21 10.91
C SER A 150 36.93 4.47 10.62
N LEU A 151 36.70 5.55 11.37
CA LEU A 151 37.32 6.85 11.14
C LEU A 151 38.74 6.84 11.69
N SER A 152 39.72 7.36 10.93
CA SER A 152 41.04 7.63 11.50
C SER A 152 40.91 8.60 12.70
N PRO A 153 41.87 8.66 13.63
CA PRO A 153 41.77 9.54 14.80
C PRO A 153 41.50 11.02 14.46
N SER A 154 41.92 11.48 13.28
CA SER A 154 41.67 12.83 12.75
C SER A 154 40.31 13.02 12.09
N GLU A 155 39.61 11.94 11.76
CA GLU A 155 38.29 11.96 11.08
C GLU A 155 37.15 11.61 12.04
N ARG A 156 37.46 11.28 13.30
CA ARG A 156 36.46 10.89 14.30
C ARG A 156 35.46 12.03 14.48
N LEU A 157 34.19 11.71 14.29
CA LEU A 157 33.11 12.65 14.56
C LEU A 157 33.10 13.03 16.04
N ASP A 158 32.81 14.30 16.31
CA ASP A 158 32.51 14.77 17.65
C ASP A 158 31.11 14.27 18.10
N GLU A 159 30.75 14.57 19.34
CA GLU A 159 29.45 14.17 19.91
C GLU A 159 28.27 14.66 19.07
N ASP A 160 28.36 15.87 18.50
CA ASP A 160 27.31 16.43 17.65
C ASP A 160 27.20 15.68 16.33
N GLY A 161 28.33 15.30 15.72
CA GLY A 161 28.38 14.45 14.54
C GLY A 161 27.80 13.05 14.78
N ILE A 162 28.16 12.40 15.89
CA ILE A 162 27.60 11.08 16.26
C ILE A 162 26.09 11.20 16.49
N ASN A 163 25.64 12.19 17.25
CA ASN A 163 24.22 12.42 17.51
C ASN A 163 23.45 12.70 16.20
N SER A 164 24.05 13.43 15.25
CA SER A 164 23.46 13.66 13.92
C SER A 164 23.25 12.35 13.16
N VAL A 165 24.23 11.43 13.18
CA VAL A 165 24.09 10.11 12.55
C VAL A 165 22.99 9.30 13.20
N LEU A 166 22.97 9.20 14.54
CA LEU A 166 21.94 8.44 15.27
C LEU A 166 20.54 8.97 14.98
N ARG A 167 20.37 10.29 14.92
CA ARG A 167 19.11 10.95 14.54
C ARG A 167 18.67 10.58 13.14
N LYS A 168 19.58 10.61 12.15
CA LYS A 168 19.28 10.22 10.77
C LYS A 168 18.87 8.75 10.66
N VAL A 169 19.55 7.86 11.39
CA VAL A 169 19.18 6.43 11.44
C VAL A 169 17.79 6.25 12.05
N TYR A 170 17.51 6.91 13.19
CA TYR A 170 16.21 6.83 13.84
C TYR A 170 15.08 7.40 12.97
N ALA A 171 15.30 8.56 12.34
CA ALA A 171 14.35 9.18 11.42
C ALA A 171 14.05 8.27 10.22
N HIS A 172 15.08 7.61 9.66
CA HIS A 172 14.93 6.63 8.61
C HIS A 172 14.08 5.43 9.07
N MET A 173 14.39 4.84 10.24
CA MET A 173 13.62 3.71 10.79
C MET A 173 12.16 4.08 11.10
N SER A 174 11.92 5.28 11.65
CA SER A 174 10.58 5.78 11.92
C SER A 174 9.78 5.98 10.63
N SER A 175 10.44 6.49 9.59
CA SER A 175 9.84 6.65 8.26
C SER A 175 9.46 5.32 7.63
N GLU A 176 10.29 4.27 7.77
CA GLU A 176 9.96 2.92 7.29
C GLU A 176 8.66 2.38 7.89
N ASN A 177 8.37 2.65 9.16
CA ASN A 177 7.09 2.27 9.77
C ASN A 177 5.88 3.01 9.14
N LYS A 178 6.10 4.22 8.60
CA LYS A 178 5.05 5.00 7.91
C LYS A 178 4.76 4.48 6.49
N ARG A 179 5.62 3.64 5.90
CA ARG A 179 5.40 2.98 4.59
C ARG A 179 4.07 2.23 4.52
N ALA A 180 3.70 1.55 5.61
CA ALA A 180 2.43 0.83 5.70
C ALA A 180 1.20 1.75 5.49
N ASN A 181 1.27 3.02 5.92
CA ASN A 181 0.20 3.99 5.71
C ASN A 181 0.04 4.36 4.23
N LEU A 182 1.17 4.42 3.50
CA LEU A 182 1.20 4.70 2.08
C LEU A 182 0.66 3.50 1.28
N LEU A 183 1.04 2.27 1.65
CA LEU A 183 0.54 1.04 1.03
C LEU A 183 -0.95 0.80 1.28
N GLY A 184 -1.49 1.30 2.41
CA GLY A 184 -2.92 1.32 2.66
C GLY A 184 -3.61 2.36 1.78
N ARG A 185 -3.74 3.59 2.29
CA ARG A 185 -4.53 4.64 1.63
C ARG A 185 -3.92 5.18 0.34
N GLY A 186 -2.60 5.11 0.19
CA GLY A 186 -1.96 5.52 -1.06
C GLY A 186 -2.26 4.55 -2.21
N PHE A 187 -2.51 3.27 -1.93
CA PHE A 187 -2.96 2.33 -2.96
C PHE A 187 -4.30 2.72 -3.56
N GLU A 188 -5.23 3.19 -2.71
CA GLU A 188 -6.53 3.71 -3.13
C GLU A 188 -6.37 4.93 -4.04
N ASP A 189 -5.56 5.91 -3.62
CA ASP A 189 -5.33 7.15 -4.37
C ASP A 189 -4.59 6.88 -5.71
N VAL A 190 -3.70 5.88 -5.76
CA VAL A 190 -3.00 5.46 -6.98
C VAL A 190 -3.98 4.85 -7.98
N LEU A 191 -4.86 3.95 -7.53
CA LEU A 191 -5.87 3.34 -8.39
C LEU A 191 -6.85 4.38 -8.94
N ASP A 192 -7.32 5.33 -8.13
CA ASP A 192 -8.15 6.45 -8.59
C ASP A 192 -7.42 7.33 -9.60
N GLY A 193 -6.13 7.61 -9.35
CA GLY A 193 -5.28 8.36 -10.27
C GLY A 193 -5.08 7.68 -11.63
N VAL A 194 -5.02 6.35 -11.65
CA VAL A 194 -4.98 5.53 -12.86
C VAL A 194 -6.34 5.57 -13.58
N ILE A 195 -7.44 5.34 -12.86
CA ILE A 195 -8.80 5.32 -13.42
C ILE A 195 -9.14 6.65 -14.09
N ARG A 196 -8.83 7.78 -13.45
CA ARG A 196 -9.07 9.13 -13.99
C ARG A 196 -8.37 9.38 -15.34
N ARG A 197 -7.30 8.64 -15.63
CA ARG A 197 -6.44 8.84 -16.81
C ARG A 197 -6.62 7.77 -17.87
N LEU A 198 -7.62 6.90 -17.73
CA LEU A 198 -7.96 5.96 -18.79
C LEU A 198 -8.39 6.73 -20.06
N PRO A 199 -8.32 6.11 -21.26
CA PRO A 199 -8.77 6.74 -22.49
C PRO A 199 -10.25 7.14 -22.45
N ALA A 200 -11.06 6.34 -21.78
CA ALA A 200 -12.48 6.58 -21.50
C ALA A 200 -12.70 6.26 -20.00
N PRO A 201 -12.45 7.21 -19.09
CA PRO A 201 -12.66 6.98 -17.67
C PRO A 201 -14.17 6.84 -17.38
N PRO A 202 -14.58 6.04 -16.38
CA PRO A 202 -15.96 6.01 -15.92
C PRO A 202 -16.46 7.41 -15.55
N GLU A 203 -17.73 7.69 -15.81
CA GLU A 203 -18.35 9.00 -15.50
C GLU A 203 -18.22 9.34 -14.01
N HIS A 204 -18.40 8.34 -13.15
CA HIS A 204 -18.24 8.49 -11.73
C HIS A 204 -17.18 7.55 -11.17
N HIS A 205 -16.29 8.10 -10.37
CA HIS A 205 -15.31 7.34 -9.62
C HIS A 205 -14.78 8.16 -8.44
N GLY A 206 -14.23 7.49 -7.43
CA GLY A 206 -13.52 8.18 -6.36
C GLY A 206 -12.92 7.27 -5.31
N ALA A 207 -11.73 7.62 -4.82
CA ALA A 207 -11.11 6.98 -3.66
C ALA A 207 -11.64 7.56 -2.33
N GLN A 208 -11.77 6.72 -1.32
CA GLN A 208 -12.16 7.10 0.06
C GLN A 208 -13.48 7.87 0.10
N THR A 209 -14.41 7.51 -0.80
CA THR A 209 -15.68 8.21 -0.96
C THR A 209 -16.61 7.84 0.19
N VAL A 210 -17.27 8.84 0.76
CA VAL A 210 -18.28 8.64 1.81
C VAL A 210 -19.47 7.89 1.21
N LEU A 211 -19.86 6.77 1.81
CA LEU A 211 -20.81 5.84 1.21
C LEU A 211 -22.17 6.47 0.88
N GLU A 212 -22.69 7.32 1.76
CA GLU A 212 -23.96 8.05 1.54
C GLU A 212 -23.91 9.07 0.39
N THR A 213 -22.73 9.43 -0.10
CA THR A 213 -22.58 10.32 -1.27
C THR A 213 -22.59 9.55 -2.59
N ILE A 214 -22.56 8.22 -2.53
CA ILE A 214 -22.62 7.35 -3.71
C ILE A 214 -24.08 7.12 -4.07
N PRO A 215 -24.49 7.31 -5.34
CA PRO A 215 -25.86 7.10 -5.77
C PRO A 215 -26.45 5.75 -5.35
N GLY A 216 -27.69 5.77 -4.85
CA GLY A 216 -28.45 4.59 -4.38
C GLY A 216 -28.09 4.09 -2.98
N PHE A 217 -27.25 4.80 -2.22
CA PHE A 217 -27.05 4.56 -0.78
C PHE A 217 -27.76 5.63 0.06
N ARG A 218 -28.34 5.23 1.18
CA ARG A 218 -29.03 6.15 2.11
C ARG A 218 -28.05 6.88 3.02
N PRO A 219 -28.43 8.07 3.53
CA PRO A 219 -27.68 8.76 4.58
C PRO A 219 -27.45 7.89 5.82
N THR A 220 -26.30 8.07 6.46
CA THR A 220 -26.04 7.55 7.80
C THR A 220 -26.96 8.22 8.82
N ARG A 221 -27.36 7.49 9.87
CA ARG A 221 -28.19 8.08 10.93
C ARG A 221 -27.33 8.96 11.83
N ASP A 222 -27.97 9.94 12.48
CA ASP A 222 -27.29 10.79 13.46
C ASP A 222 -26.62 9.95 14.55
N GLY A 223 -25.31 10.10 14.68
CA GLY A 223 -24.48 9.38 15.66
C GLY A 223 -23.81 8.10 15.14
N ASP A 224 -24.18 7.64 13.94
CA ASP A 224 -23.48 6.52 13.30
C ASP A 224 -22.10 6.93 12.78
N LYS A 225 -21.21 5.96 12.67
CA LYS A 225 -19.89 6.16 12.07
C LYS A 225 -20.06 6.41 10.56
N VAL A 226 -19.44 7.47 10.05
CA VAL A 226 -19.37 7.74 8.61
C VAL A 226 -18.51 6.67 7.94
N GLU A 227 -19.15 5.87 7.10
CA GLU A 227 -18.49 4.78 6.37
C GLU A 227 -17.99 5.27 5.01
N LYS A 228 -16.83 4.75 4.63
CA LYS A 228 -16.14 5.09 3.38
C LYS A 228 -15.88 3.84 2.59
N VAL A 229 -15.83 4.01 1.28
CA VAL A 229 -15.47 2.97 0.33
C VAL A 229 -14.08 3.27 -0.17
N ASP A 230 -13.20 2.26 -0.19
CA ASP A 230 -11.81 2.43 -0.61
C ASP A 230 -11.74 3.03 -2.03
N LEU A 231 -12.45 2.42 -2.99
CA LEU A 231 -12.81 3.05 -4.26
C LEU A 231 -14.22 2.67 -4.70
N TRP A 232 -14.81 3.50 -5.55
CA TRP A 232 -15.98 3.10 -6.32
C TRP A 232 -15.87 3.60 -7.75
N VAL A 233 -16.58 2.92 -8.65
CA VAL A 233 -16.81 3.37 -10.03
C VAL A 233 -18.28 3.18 -10.40
N GLY A 234 -18.79 4.04 -11.28
CA GLY A 234 -20.14 3.92 -11.82
C GLY A 234 -20.37 4.71 -13.11
N ASP A 235 -21.48 4.42 -13.77
CA ASP A 235 -21.91 4.95 -15.07
C ASP A 235 -23.21 5.80 -14.96
N GLY A 236 -23.39 6.49 -13.84
CA GLY A 236 -24.59 7.28 -13.54
C GLY A 236 -25.64 6.50 -12.77
N GLU A 237 -26.36 5.58 -13.43
CA GLU A 237 -27.56 4.93 -12.84
C GLU A 237 -27.63 3.40 -12.98
N ARG A 238 -26.76 2.73 -13.75
CA ARG A 238 -26.97 1.30 -14.09
C ARG A 238 -25.98 0.35 -13.44
N ARG A 239 -24.72 0.75 -13.34
CA ARG A 239 -23.63 -0.07 -12.82
C ARG A 239 -22.92 0.67 -11.69
N ARG A 240 -22.84 0.02 -10.54
CA ARG A 240 -22.06 0.49 -9.38
C ARG A 240 -21.12 -0.63 -8.99
N ILE A 241 -19.81 -0.34 -8.97
CA ILE A 241 -18.80 -1.28 -8.51
C ILE A 241 -18.15 -0.69 -7.26
N MET A 242 -18.39 -1.35 -6.14
CA MET A 242 -17.79 -1.06 -4.85
C MET A 242 -16.48 -1.84 -4.78
N ILE A 243 -15.39 -1.18 -4.42
CA ILE A 243 -14.06 -1.79 -4.49
C ILE A 243 -13.42 -1.73 -3.11
N SER A 244 -13.03 -2.88 -2.59
CA SER A 244 -12.04 -2.99 -1.52
C SER A 244 -10.64 -3.04 -2.14
N ALA A 245 -9.76 -2.10 -1.79
CA ALA A 245 -8.40 -2.04 -2.32
C ALA A 245 -7.39 -2.29 -1.20
N LYS A 246 -6.78 -3.48 -1.20
CA LYS A 246 -5.81 -3.89 -0.17
C LYS A 246 -4.55 -4.40 -0.84
N TRP A 247 -3.43 -3.71 -0.67
CA TRP A 247 -2.15 -4.09 -1.30
C TRP A 247 -1.77 -5.55 -0.98
N SER A 248 -1.89 -5.94 0.29
CA SER A 248 -1.75 -7.31 0.79
C SER A 248 -2.76 -7.52 1.92
N VAL A 249 -3.17 -8.75 2.19
CA VAL A 249 -4.17 -9.04 3.24
C VAL A 249 -3.62 -9.97 4.31
N ARG A 250 -4.06 -9.75 5.54
CA ARG A 250 -3.90 -10.70 6.65
C ARG A 250 -5.29 -11.11 7.13
N ALA A 251 -5.37 -12.16 7.94
CA ALA A 251 -6.65 -12.74 8.36
C ALA A 251 -7.63 -11.74 9.03
N ASP A 252 -7.12 -10.72 9.73
CA ASP A 252 -7.94 -9.65 10.31
C ASP A 252 -8.54 -8.74 9.23
N ARG A 253 -7.77 -8.44 8.17
CA ARG A 253 -8.20 -7.61 7.04
C ARG A 253 -9.18 -8.34 6.12
N GLU A 254 -9.09 -9.66 6.01
CA GLU A 254 -10.06 -10.47 5.27
C GLU A 254 -11.46 -10.38 5.88
N LYS A 255 -11.56 -10.47 7.21
CA LYS A 255 -12.84 -10.32 7.93
C LYS A 255 -13.45 -8.94 7.72
N GLN A 256 -12.61 -7.90 7.69
CA GLN A 256 -13.06 -6.52 7.49
C GLN A 256 -13.84 -6.38 6.17
N MET A 257 -13.38 -7.00 5.08
CA MET A 257 -14.04 -6.87 3.77
C MET A 257 -15.46 -7.46 3.75
N ALA A 258 -15.72 -8.53 4.51
CA ALA A 258 -17.06 -9.11 4.67
C ALA A 258 -17.97 -8.20 5.52
N THR A 259 -17.43 -7.57 6.56
CA THR A 259 -18.15 -6.55 7.35
C THR A 259 -18.49 -5.33 6.51
N ASP A 260 -17.57 -4.85 5.69
CA ASP A 260 -17.79 -3.71 4.80
C ASP A 260 -18.92 -4.02 3.80
N PHE A 261 -18.93 -5.21 3.19
CA PHE A 261 -20.02 -5.66 2.32
C PHE A 261 -21.38 -5.71 3.00
N GLN A 262 -21.45 -6.18 4.25
CA GLN A 262 -22.69 -6.19 5.01
C GLN A 262 -23.20 -4.77 5.25
N THR A 263 -22.32 -3.85 5.59
CA THR A 263 -22.63 -2.43 5.74
C THR A 263 -23.16 -1.84 4.44
N TYR A 264 -22.52 -2.14 3.30
CA TYR A 264 -22.96 -1.67 1.99
C TYR A 264 -24.37 -2.19 1.68
N ASN A 265 -24.63 -3.48 1.87
CA ASN A 265 -25.97 -4.05 1.68
C ASN A 265 -27.03 -3.42 2.59
N GLN A 266 -26.69 -3.11 3.84
CA GLN A 266 -27.63 -2.49 4.78
C GLN A 266 -27.95 -1.04 4.40
N MET A 267 -27.01 -0.33 3.77
CA MET A 267 -27.18 1.06 3.35
C MET A 267 -27.69 1.23 1.91
N ASN A 268 -27.73 0.16 1.12
CA ASN A 268 -28.26 0.16 -0.24
C ASN A 268 -29.78 0.37 -0.22
N ASP A 269 -30.23 1.58 -0.54
CA ASP A 269 -31.60 2.04 -0.29
C ASP A 269 -32.60 1.44 -1.29
N TRP A 270 -32.18 1.36 -2.56
CA TRP A 270 -33.05 0.95 -3.67
C TRP A 270 -33.11 -0.56 -3.88
N ARG A 271 -32.32 -1.32 -3.11
CA ARG A 271 -32.03 -2.76 -3.37
C ARG A 271 -31.48 -3.00 -4.77
N ASP A 272 -30.96 -1.96 -5.41
CA ASP A 272 -30.34 -2.07 -6.72
C ASP A 272 -29.05 -2.88 -6.60
N PRO A 273 -28.77 -3.78 -7.54
CA PRO A 273 -27.54 -4.55 -7.51
C PRO A 273 -26.32 -3.61 -7.58
N PHE A 274 -25.26 -4.02 -6.91
CA PHE A 274 -23.93 -3.46 -7.08
C PHE A 274 -22.93 -4.61 -7.14
N GLU A 275 -21.86 -4.43 -7.89
CA GLU A 275 -20.73 -5.37 -7.88
C GLU A 275 -19.82 -5.04 -6.70
N TYR A 276 -19.26 -6.08 -6.07
CA TYR A 276 -18.23 -5.94 -5.05
C TYR A 276 -16.93 -6.60 -5.50
N VAL A 277 -15.88 -5.80 -5.63
CA VAL A 277 -14.59 -6.22 -6.19
C VAL A 277 -13.47 -6.04 -5.17
N TRP A 278 -12.52 -6.98 -5.15
CA TRP A 278 -11.29 -6.84 -4.37
C TRP A 278 -10.10 -6.62 -5.30
N ILE A 279 -9.38 -5.49 -5.16
CA ILE A 279 -8.13 -5.23 -5.88
C ILE A 279 -6.94 -5.42 -4.93
N THR A 280 -5.93 -6.22 -5.35
CA THR A 280 -4.79 -6.59 -4.50
C THR A 280 -3.49 -6.91 -5.25
N ASN A 281 -2.38 -6.88 -4.53
CA ASN A 281 -1.07 -7.41 -4.93
C ASN A 281 -0.63 -8.57 -4.01
N GLU A 282 -1.58 -9.31 -3.44
CA GLU A 282 -1.33 -10.49 -2.60
C GLU A 282 -0.78 -11.67 -3.41
N PHE A 283 0.27 -12.32 -2.91
CA PHE A 283 0.89 -13.48 -3.56
C PHE A 283 0.58 -14.81 -2.87
N ASP A 284 0.05 -14.80 -1.64
CA ASP A 284 -0.31 -16.03 -0.94
C ASP A 284 -1.49 -16.74 -1.65
N PRO A 285 -1.28 -17.96 -2.18
CA PRO A 285 -2.31 -18.65 -2.93
C PRO A 285 -3.47 -19.07 -2.02
N ALA A 286 -3.23 -19.30 -0.73
CA ALA A 286 -4.31 -19.61 0.20
C ALA A 286 -5.26 -18.41 0.35
N ARG A 287 -4.70 -17.21 0.57
CA ARG A 287 -5.49 -15.97 0.76
C ARG A 287 -6.27 -15.61 -0.50
N LEU A 288 -5.63 -15.70 -1.67
CA LEU A 288 -6.30 -15.47 -2.96
C LEU A 288 -7.43 -16.46 -3.19
N VAL A 289 -7.19 -17.77 -3.01
CA VAL A 289 -8.22 -18.81 -3.19
C VAL A 289 -9.36 -18.61 -2.21
N THR A 290 -9.06 -18.37 -0.93
CA THR A 290 -10.08 -18.15 0.10
C THR A 290 -10.98 -16.98 -0.25
N ASN A 291 -10.44 -15.82 -0.60
CA ASN A 291 -11.27 -14.65 -0.91
C ASN A 291 -12.01 -14.79 -2.25
N ALA A 292 -11.39 -15.38 -3.28
CA ALA A 292 -12.04 -15.61 -4.57
C ALA A 292 -13.18 -16.65 -4.52
N THR A 293 -13.23 -17.46 -3.46
CA THR A 293 -14.27 -18.50 -3.25
C THR A 293 -15.14 -18.23 -2.02
N ASN A 294 -14.88 -17.15 -1.28
CA ASN A 294 -15.63 -16.83 -0.08
C ASN A 294 -17.07 -16.50 -0.44
N THR A 295 -18.02 -17.01 0.34
CA THR A 295 -19.45 -16.80 0.10
C THR A 295 -20.10 -16.04 1.23
N GLN A 296 -20.98 -15.11 0.89
CA GLN A 296 -21.86 -14.42 1.82
C GLN A 296 -23.30 -14.58 1.33
N ASN A 297 -24.22 -15.02 2.21
CA ASN A 297 -25.64 -15.23 1.85
C ASN A 297 -25.84 -16.18 0.64
N ASN A 298 -25.06 -17.27 0.56
CA ASN A 298 -25.09 -18.27 -0.53
C ASN A 298 -24.68 -17.76 -1.94
N SER A 299 -24.14 -16.56 -2.04
CA SER A 299 -23.45 -16.07 -3.25
C SER A 299 -21.97 -15.82 -2.94
N LEU A 300 -21.14 -15.69 -3.98
CA LEU A 300 -19.76 -15.21 -3.79
C LEU A 300 -19.80 -13.82 -3.15
N LEU A 301 -18.86 -13.57 -2.22
CA LEU A 301 -18.70 -12.26 -1.59
C LEU A 301 -18.23 -11.23 -2.62
N PHE A 302 -17.21 -11.59 -3.39
CA PHE A 302 -16.69 -10.75 -4.45
C PHE A 302 -17.20 -11.25 -5.80
N ASP A 303 -17.73 -10.34 -6.59
CA ASP A 303 -18.02 -10.59 -7.99
C ASP A 303 -16.73 -10.93 -8.71
N LYS A 304 -15.64 -10.18 -8.48
CA LYS A 304 -14.30 -10.44 -9.04
C LYS A 304 -13.21 -10.16 -8.02
N VAL A 305 -12.12 -10.92 -8.11
CA VAL A 305 -10.84 -10.54 -7.50
C VAL A 305 -9.92 -10.04 -8.61
N VAL A 306 -9.27 -8.90 -8.41
CA VAL A 306 -8.37 -8.27 -9.37
C VAL A 306 -6.98 -8.26 -8.76
N HIS A 307 -6.07 -9.01 -9.38
CA HIS A 307 -4.66 -8.96 -9.03
C HIS A 307 -3.96 -7.88 -9.87
N ILE A 308 -3.06 -7.10 -9.26
CA ILE A 308 -2.35 -6.03 -9.98
C ILE A 308 -1.62 -6.56 -11.21
N CYS A 309 -0.96 -7.72 -11.10
CA CYS A 309 -0.37 -8.40 -12.24
C CYS A 309 -0.42 -9.93 -12.09
N PRO A 310 -1.43 -10.62 -12.65
CA PRO A 310 -1.57 -12.06 -12.49
C PRO A 310 -0.39 -12.87 -13.05
N ALA A 311 0.32 -12.33 -14.06
CA ALA A 311 1.52 -12.95 -14.61
C ALA A 311 2.61 -13.16 -13.55
N ALA A 312 2.72 -12.23 -12.59
CA ALA A 312 3.66 -12.34 -11.47
C ALA A 312 3.36 -13.55 -10.55
N LEU A 313 2.09 -13.93 -10.41
CA LEU A 313 1.70 -15.14 -9.67
C LEU A 313 2.20 -16.40 -10.38
N GLY A 314 2.17 -16.40 -11.71
CA GLY A 314 2.71 -17.49 -12.54
C GLY A 314 4.20 -17.71 -12.33
N VAL A 315 4.95 -16.63 -12.19
CA VAL A 315 6.39 -16.67 -11.88
C VAL A 315 6.62 -17.21 -10.47
N VAL A 316 6.03 -16.57 -9.46
CA VAL A 316 6.23 -16.91 -8.03
C VAL A 316 5.81 -18.34 -7.68
N HIS A 317 4.78 -18.87 -8.36
CA HIS A 317 4.26 -20.21 -8.12
C HIS A 317 4.60 -21.21 -9.22
N ARG A 318 5.42 -20.82 -10.21
CA ARG A 318 5.91 -21.67 -11.30
C ARG A 318 4.78 -22.38 -12.06
N PHE A 319 3.76 -21.61 -12.44
CA PHE A 319 2.65 -22.14 -13.22
C PHE A 319 3.14 -22.57 -14.61
N GLY A 320 2.87 -23.82 -14.99
CA GLY A 320 3.20 -24.34 -16.32
C GLY A 320 4.53 -25.08 -16.42
N ASP A 321 5.35 -25.12 -15.36
CA ASP A 321 6.67 -25.80 -15.36
C ASP A 321 6.59 -27.34 -15.36
N GLY A 322 5.41 -27.93 -15.56
CA GLY A 322 5.18 -29.38 -15.50
C GLY A 322 5.34 -30.02 -14.11
N ALA A 323 5.83 -29.26 -13.12
CA ALA A 323 5.93 -29.69 -11.74
C ALA A 323 4.54 -29.79 -11.09
N ARG A 324 4.37 -30.77 -10.19
CA ARG A 324 3.12 -30.92 -9.44
C ARG A 324 2.96 -29.76 -8.46
N LEU A 325 2.01 -28.87 -8.76
CA LEU A 325 1.64 -27.78 -7.88
C LEU A 325 1.02 -28.32 -6.57
N GLY A 326 1.27 -27.60 -5.48
CA GLY A 326 0.53 -27.80 -4.23
C GLY A 326 -0.95 -27.46 -4.41
N ARG A 327 -1.80 -27.89 -3.46
CA ARG A 327 -3.26 -27.72 -3.53
C ARG A 327 -3.69 -26.27 -3.83
N ASN A 328 -3.16 -25.31 -3.08
CA ASN A 328 -3.57 -23.91 -3.22
C ASN A 328 -3.05 -23.27 -4.52
N PRO A 329 -1.76 -23.40 -4.91
CA PRO A 329 -1.30 -22.95 -6.23
C PRO A 329 -2.07 -23.55 -7.41
N ALA A 330 -2.42 -24.84 -7.35
CA ALA A 330 -3.23 -25.48 -8.40
C ALA A 330 -4.63 -24.84 -8.48
N ARG A 331 -5.32 -24.68 -7.34
CA ARG A 331 -6.64 -24.03 -7.32
C ARG A 331 -6.58 -22.56 -7.73
N LEU A 332 -5.50 -21.85 -7.39
CA LEU A 332 -5.26 -20.48 -7.86
C LEU A 332 -5.16 -20.43 -9.40
N GLN A 333 -4.42 -21.36 -10.00
CA GLN A 333 -4.30 -21.45 -11.46
C GLN A 333 -5.66 -21.73 -12.13
N GLU A 334 -6.50 -22.59 -11.54
CA GLU A 334 -7.87 -22.83 -12.01
C GLU A 334 -8.72 -21.55 -11.92
N LEU A 335 -8.68 -20.82 -10.81
CA LEU A 335 -9.46 -19.58 -10.63
C LEU A 335 -9.04 -18.46 -11.59
N LEU A 336 -7.76 -18.41 -11.99
CA LEU A 336 -7.27 -17.53 -13.05
C LEU A 336 -7.85 -17.94 -14.42
N ALA A 337 -7.88 -19.24 -14.72
CA ALA A 337 -8.48 -19.75 -15.95
C ALA A 337 -10.01 -19.52 -16.01
N GLU A 338 -10.70 -19.67 -14.87
CA GLU A 338 -12.13 -19.38 -14.68
C GLU A 338 -12.45 -17.87 -14.69
N GLN A 339 -11.46 -16.99 -14.86
CA GLN A 339 -11.58 -15.53 -14.79
C GLN A 339 -12.20 -15.04 -13.46
N ARG A 340 -12.01 -15.80 -12.38
CA ARG A 340 -12.42 -15.45 -11.01
C ARG A 340 -11.43 -14.53 -10.35
N ILE A 341 -10.16 -14.72 -10.69
CA ILE A 341 -9.11 -13.74 -10.48
C ILE A 341 -8.70 -13.20 -11.85
N ILE A 342 -8.77 -11.89 -12.04
CA ILE A 342 -8.40 -11.21 -13.30
C ILE A 342 -7.25 -10.23 -13.07
N GLY A 343 -6.66 -9.75 -14.16
CA GLY A 343 -5.65 -8.70 -14.11
C GLY A 343 -6.25 -7.32 -14.00
N LEU A 344 -5.48 -6.38 -13.43
CA LEU A 344 -5.84 -4.96 -13.41
C LEU A 344 -6.11 -4.45 -14.83
N ASP A 345 -5.37 -4.91 -15.83
CA ASP A 345 -5.59 -4.53 -17.22
C ASP A 345 -7.00 -4.92 -17.73
N ALA A 346 -7.43 -6.16 -17.47
CA ALA A 346 -8.75 -6.63 -17.85
C ALA A 346 -9.86 -5.85 -17.12
N PHE A 347 -9.65 -5.56 -15.83
CA PHE A 347 -10.58 -4.76 -15.03
C PHE A 347 -10.70 -3.32 -15.56
N LEU A 348 -9.57 -2.66 -15.83
CA LEU A 348 -9.56 -1.29 -16.34
C LEU A 348 -10.21 -1.19 -17.73
N ARG A 349 -10.04 -2.21 -18.59
CA ARG A 349 -10.77 -2.27 -19.87
C ARG A 349 -12.28 -2.45 -19.68
N ASP A 350 -12.70 -3.33 -18.78
CA ASP A 350 -14.12 -3.57 -18.45
C ASP A 350 -14.81 -2.26 -18.04
N ILE A 351 -14.22 -1.53 -17.10
CA ILE A 351 -14.81 -0.27 -16.61
C ILE A 351 -14.70 0.89 -17.62
N SER A 352 -13.75 0.85 -18.56
CA SER A 352 -13.65 1.86 -19.63
C SER A 352 -14.62 1.60 -20.79
N SER A 353 -15.05 0.35 -20.97
CA SER A 353 -15.91 -0.06 -22.09
C SER A 353 -17.40 -0.03 -21.75
N GLY A 354 -17.73 0.09 -20.46
CA GLY A 354 -19.10 0.12 -19.95
C GLY A 354 -19.70 1.52 -19.76
N GLY A 355 -19.01 2.58 -20.23
CA GLY A 355 -19.47 3.97 -20.20
C GLY A 355 -20.07 4.43 -21.52
#